data_AF-A0A3D5EG68-F1
#
_entry.id   AF-A0A3D5EG68-F1
#
_cell.length_a   1.000
_cell.length_b   1.000
_cell.length_c   1.000
_cell.angle_alpha   90.00
_cell.angle_beta   90.00
_cell.angle_gamma   90.00
#
_symmetry.space_group_name_H-M   'P 1'
#
loop_
_entity.id
_entity.type
_entity.pdbx_description
1 polymer ?
#
loop_
_entity_poly.entity_id
_entity_poly.type
_entity_poly.pdbx_seq_one_letter_code
_entity_poly.pdbx_strand_id
1 'polypeptide(L)'
;MELSIDFSYFNASLVSVMAILATLWKADDVVLSKAGAKIIYKSIKNTVNEPEKSEVSKVINGIINSYFLPSSGTLKFFFNVFTLTISSLLVTLSVYVAKTNGMSEQVFRITFLTQFFGNGFLVTYLVNFFIFLSYPVLIHKVSMIDVKRALLVLALDGFLKSSLFIVFTAITYLFFAEFYGSFSGSKVLALKAIPETLSLAVTFDNLTSVYLYSTLLSSFPIFIVVFINIMANSPRLSLLIRSVLFWLPFEEKPIRAISIVFSIFTGMSIFFLSMLLSILK
;
A
#
# COMPACT_ATOMS: atom_id res chain seq x y z
N MET A 1 32.96 -3.41 -2.34
CA MET A 1 31.68 -3.42 -1.61
C MET A 1 30.79 -4.39 -2.37
N GLU A 2 30.73 -5.65 -1.95
CA GLU A 2 29.86 -6.65 -2.58
C GLU A 2 28.42 -6.40 -2.13
N LEU A 3 27.54 -6.13 -3.08
CA LEU A 3 26.10 -6.02 -2.85
C LEU A 3 25.56 -7.45 -2.67
N SER A 4 25.71 -8.02 -1.47
CA SER A 4 25.07 -9.28 -1.13
C SER A 4 23.58 -9.02 -0.93
N ILE A 5 22.77 -9.29 -1.95
CA ILE A 5 21.30 -9.24 -1.83
C ILE A 5 20.88 -10.40 -0.94
N ASP A 6 20.48 -10.10 0.28
CA ASP A 6 19.96 -11.10 1.21
C ASP A 6 18.49 -11.42 0.87
N PHE A 7 18.28 -12.56 0.23
CA PHE A 7 16.96 -13.06 -0.16
C PHE A 7 16.10 -13.51 1.04
N SER A 8 16.65 -13.61 2.26
CA SER A 8 15.87 -13.95 3.45
C SER A 8 14.78 -12.91 3.73
N TYR A 9 15.06 -11.63 3.50
CA TYR A 9 14.11 -10.52 3.60
C TYR A 9 12.93 -10.65 2.62
N PHE A 10 13.20 -11.17 1.41
CA PHE A 10 12.17 -11.38 0.40
C PHE A 10 11.19 -12.49 0.79
N ASN A 11 11.69 -13.60 1.32
CA ASN A 11 10.82 -14.71 1.72
C ASN A 11 9.95 -14.37 2.95
N ALA A 12 10.53 -13.69 3.96
CA ALA A 12 9.80 -13.27 5.16
C ALA A 12 8.72 -12.22 4.84
N SER A 13 9.02 -11.29 3.93
CA SER A 13 8.04 -10.31 3.46
C SER A 13 6.92 -10.95 2.65
N LEU A 14 7.21 -11.93 1.79
CA LEU A 14 6.19 -12.63 1.00
C LEU A 14 5.11 -13.26 1.89
N VAL A 15 5.50 -13.93 2.98
CA VAL A 15 4.53 -14.52 3.93
C VAL A 15 3.61 -13.47 4.53
N SER A 16 4.17 -12.30 4.87
CA SER A 16 3.43 -11.20 5.50
C SER A 16 2.48 -10.52 4.51
N VAL A 17 2.92 -10.33 3.26
CA VAL A 17 2.06 -9.90 2.16
C VAL A 17 0.91 -10.90 1.98
N MET A 18 1.19 -12.21 1.92
CA MET A 18 0.17 -13.23 1.74
C MET A 18 -0.84 -13.28 2.90
N ALA A 19 -0.39 -13.05 4.14
CA ALA A 19 -1.29 -12.94 5.30
C ALA A 19 -2.21 -11.72 5.19
N ILE A 20 -1.70 -10.57 4.75
CA ILE A 20 -2.53 -9.39 4.46
C ILE A 20 -3.51 -9.69 3.33
N LEU A 21 -3.11 -10.40 2.28
CA LEU A 21 -4.04 -10.82 1.22
C LEU A 21 -5.14 -11.76 1.72
N ALA A 22 -4.83 -12.66 2.65
CA ALA A 22 -5.82 -13.55 3.21
C ALA A 22 -6.97 -12.76 3.88
N THR A 23 -6.69 -11.56 4.40
CA THR A 23 -7.75 -10.67 4.92
C THR A 23 -8.60 -10.07 3.81
N LEU A 24 -8.02 -9.79 2.63
CA LEU A 24 -8.73 -9.32 1.44
C LEU A 24 -9.46 -10.44 0.68
N TRP A 25 -9.18 -11.70 0.99
CA TRP A 25 -9.71 -12.88 0.32
C TRP A 25 -11.24 -13.00 0.37
N LYS A 26 -11.85 -12.46 1.43
CA LYS A 26 -13.31 -12.35 1.60
C LYS A 26 -13.85 -10.95 1.31
N ALA A 27 -13.03 -10.02 0.83
CA ALA A 27 -13.47 -8.65 0.56
C ALA A 27 -14.59 -8.60 -0.49
N ASP A 28 -14.57 -9.49 -1.50
CA ASP A 28 -15.67 -9.60 -2.46
C ASP A 28 -17.01 -9.98 -1.80
N ASP A 29 -17.00 -10.74 -0.70
CA ASP A 29 -18.21 -11.21 -0.02
C ASP A 29 -18.71 -10.21 1.05
N VAL A 30 -17.81 -9.35 1.56
CA VAL A 30 -18.09 -8.41 2.67
C VAL A 30 -18.27 -6.97 2.18
N VAL A 31 -17.48 -6.54 1.19
CA VAL A 31 -17.39 -5.15 0.74
C VAL A 31 -18.19 -4.92 -0.54
N LEU A 32 -18.27 -5.91 -1.44
CA LEU A 32 -19.03 -5.82 -2.68
C LEU A 32 -20.33 -6.61 -2.59
N SER A 33 -21.43 -6.00 -3.02
CA SER A 33 -22.63 -6.78 -3.32
C SER A 33 -22.41 -7.58 -4.60
N LYS A 34 -23.12 -8.71 -4.78
CA LYS A 34 -23.09 -9.49 -6.04
C LYS A 34 -23.38 -8.62 -7.27
N ALA A 35 -24.25 -7.63 -7.13
CA ALA A 35 -24.52 -6.65 -8.17
C ALA A 35 -23.32 -5.73 -8.45
N GLY A 36 -22.64 -5.24 -7.40
CA GLY A 36 -21.41 -4.44 -7.51
C GLY A 36 -20.26 -5.21 -8.16
N ALA A 37 -20.03 -6.46 -7.77
CA ALA A 37 -19.02 -7.32 -8.39
C ALA A 37 -19.31 -7.53 -9.89
N LYS A 38 -20.57 -7.77 -10.26
CA LYS A 38 -20.99 -7.91 -11.66
C LYS A 38 -20.84 -6.62 -12.46
N ILE A 39 -21.08 -5.45 -11.85
CA ILE A 39 -20.83 -4.14 -12.47
C ILE A 39 -19.33 -3.96 -12.73
N ILE A 40 -18.47 -4.20 -11.73
CA ILE A 40 -17.01 -4.10 -11.88
C ILE A 40 -16.52 -5.05 -12.98
N TYR A 41 -16.93 -6.31 -12.94
CA TYR A 41 -16.57 -7.28 -13.97
C TYR A 41 -17.08 -6.87 -15.36
N LYS A 42 -18.35 -6.44 -15.48
CA LYS A 42 -18.92 -6.00 -16.76
C LYS A 42 -18.21 -4.77 -17.31
N SER A 43 -17.87 -3.80 -16.45
CA SER A 43 -17.07 -2.64 -16.82
C SER A 43 -15.70 -3.08 -17.33
N ILE A 44 -14.97 -3.92 -16.59
CA ILE A 44 -13.67 -4.44 -17.03
C ILE A 44 -13.79 -5.22 -18.34
N LYS A 45 -14.77 -6.12 -18.47
CA LYS A 45 -14.98 -6.95 -19.67
C LYS A 45 -15.32 -6.11 -20.90
N ASN A 46 -16.26 -5.17 -20.78
CA ASN A 46 -16.64 -4.27 -21.87
C ASN A 46 -15.47 -3.38 -22.28
N THR A 47 -14.69 -2.91 -21.32
CA THR A 47 -13.50 -2.11 -21.56
C THR A 47 -12.38 -2.87 -22.25
N VAL A 48 -12.21 -4.16 -21.97
CA VAL A 48 -11.25 -5.02 -22.69
C VAL A 48 -11.71 -5.28 -24.13
N ASN A 49 -13.01 -5.42 -24.35
CA ASN A 49 -13.55 -5.79 -25.66
C ASN A 49 -13.75 -4.58 -26.58
N GLU A 50 -14.09 -3.41 -26.04
CA GLU A 50 -14.34 -2.16 -26.79
C GLU A 50 -13.67 -0.96 -26.08
N PRO A 51 -12.32 -0.86 -26.13
CA PRO A 51 -11.57 0.15 -25.36
C PRO A 51 -11.98 1.60 -25.68
N GLU A 52 -12.39 1.90 -26.91
CA GLU A 52 -12.78 3.24 -27.35
C GLU A 52 -14.15 3.70 -26.82
N LYS A 53 -15.04 2.76 -26.44
CA LYS A 53 -16.34 3.06 -25.80
C LYS A 53 -16.29 3.00 -24.27
N SER A 54 -15.10 2.84 -23.73
CA SER A 54 -14.89 2.58 -22.32
C SER A 54 -15.13 3.83 -21.47
N GLU A 55 -16.23 3.85 -20.72
CA GLU A 55 -16.50 4.85 -19.67
C GLU A 55 -15.58 4.71 -18.44
N VAL A 56 -14.67 3.73 -18.43
CA VAL A 56 -13.76 3.49 -17.31
C VAL A 56 -12.90 4.72 -17.00
N SER A 57 -12.48 5.49 -18.00
CA SER A 57 -11.78 6.75 -17.76
C SER A 57 -12.64 7.74 -16.96
N LYS A 58 -13.95 7.84 -17.24
CA LYS A 58 -14.90 8.68 -16.50
C LYS A 58 -15.12 8.16 -15.07
N VAL A 59 -15.27 6.85 -14.88
CA VAL A 59 -15.44 6.24 -13.55
C VAL A 59 -14.18 6.40 -12.70
N ILE A 60 -13.01 6.13 -13.28
CA ILE A 60 -11.70 6.33 -12.66
C ILE A 60 -11.54 7.80 -12.25
N ASN A 61 -11.78 8.73 -13.18
CA ASN A 61 -11.69 10.16 -12.90
C ASN A 61 -12.69 10.58 -11.81
N GLY A 62 -13.90 10.02 -11.82
CA GLY A 62 -14.92 10.25 -10.79
C GLY A 62 -14.46 9.81 -9.39
N ILE A 63 -13.87 8.61 -9.27
CA ILE A 63 -13.31 8.12 -8.00
C ILE A 63 -12.15 9.02 -7.55
N ILE A 64 -11.25 9.38 -8.45
CA ILE A 64 -10.08 10.19 -8.11
C ILE A 64 -10.48 11.58 -7.65
N ASN A 65 -11.37 12.22 -8.41
CA ASN A 65 -11.90 13.54 -8.08
C ASN A 65 -12.64 13.52 -6.74
N SER A 66 -13.33 12.43 -6.41
CA SER A 66 -14.10 12.33 -5.18
C SER A 66 -13.27 12.01 -3.94
N TYR A 67 -12.19 11.24 -4.10
CA TYR A 67 -11.41 10.69 -2.98
C TYR A 67 -10.04 11.34 -2.78
N PHE A 68 -9.37 11.74 -3.87
CA PHE A 68 -7.96 12.12 -3.85
C PHE A 68 -7.71 13.58 -4.29
N LEU A 69 -8.71 14.34 -4.74
CA LEU A 69 -8.57 15.77 -4.99
C LEU A 69 -9.01 16.62 -3.80
N PRO A 70 -8.14 17.49 -3.25
CA PRO A 70 -8.53 18.50 -2.26
C PRO A 70 -9.59 19.49 -2.78
N SER A 71 -9.63 19.75 -4.09
CA SER A 71 -10.58 20.68 -4.70
C SER A 71 -12.04 20.24 -4.61
N SER A 72 -12.30 18.95 -4.33
CA SER A 72 -13.65 18.43 -4.07
C SER A 72 -14.15 18.72 -2.64
N GLY A 73 -13.29 19.30 -1.80
CA GLY A 73 -13.55 19.63 -0.41
C GLY A 73 -12.37 19.19 0.47
N THR A 74 -11.55 20.15 0.93
CA THR A 74 -10.34 19.87 1.72
C THR A 74 -10.63 18.94 2.89
N LEU A 75 -11.67 19.22 3.68
CA LEU A 75 -12.04 18.38 4.83
C LEU A 75 -12.34 16.93 4.42
N LYS A 76 -13.03 16.73 3.30
CA LYS A 76 -13.34 15.39 2.76
C LYS A 76 -12.07 14.65 2.39
N PHE A 77 -11.10 15.33 1.77
CA PHE A 77 -9.79 14.73 1.47
C PHE A 77 -9.07 14.25 2.74
N PHE A 78 -8.99 15.09 3.78
CA PHE A 78 -8.41 14.69 5.08
C PHE A 78 -9.11 13.45 5.65
N PHE A 79 -10.45 13.41 5.65
CA PHE A 79 -11.21 12.26 6.12
C PHE A 79 -10.99 11.00 5.28
N ASN A 80 -10.84 11.13 3.95
CA ASN A 80 -10.56 9.99 3.08
C ASN A 80 -9.16 9.41 3.37
N VAL A 81 -8.14 10.27 3.48
CA VAL A 81 -6.77 9.86 3.85
C VAL A 81 -6.79 9.19 5.22
N PHE A 82 -7.50 9.78 6.19
CA PHE A 82 -7.64 9.24 7.54
C PHE A 82 -8.28 7.85 7.53
N THR A 83 -9.42 7.72 6.86
CA THR A 83 -10.21 6.48 6.80
C THR A 83 -9.41 5.36 6.13
N LEU A 84 -8.72 5.65 5.03
CA LEU A 84 -7.92 4.63 4.36
C LEU A 84 -6.67 4.26 5.16
N THR A 85 -6.06 5.23 5.83
CA THR A 85 -4.91 5.00 6.72
C THR A 85 -5.30 4.12 7.89
N ILE A 86 -6.38 4.45 8.61
CA ILE A 86 -6.82 3.66 9.77
C ILE A 86 -7.28 2.27 9.36
N SER A 87 -7.99 2.14 8.24
CA SER A 87 -8.42 0.82 7.73
C SER A 87 -7.22 -0.06 7.41
N SER A 88 -6.20 0.49 6.74
CA SER A 88 -4.97 -0.23 6.41
C SER A 88 -4.18 -0.64 7.66
N LEU A 89 -4.12 0.26 8.66
CA LEU A 89 -3.50 0.00 9.96
C LEU A 89 -4.20 -1.09 10.73
N LEU A 90 -5.52 -1.09 10.79
CA LEU A 90 -6.28 -2.12 11.50
C LEU A 90 -6.09 -3.49 10.84
N VAL A 91 -6.10 -3.56 9.51
CA VAL A 91 -5.84 -4.81 8.77
C VAL A 91 -4.45 -5.35 9.07
N THR A 92 -3.41 -4.53 8.90
CA THR A 92 -2.03 -4.99 9.13
C THR A 92 -1.74 -5.25 10.62
N LEU A 93 -2.32 -4.47 11.53
CA LEU A 93 -2.20 -4.70 12.97
C LEU A 93 -2.84 -6.04 13.35
N SER A 94 -3.99 -6.39 12.77
CA SER A 94 -4.64 -7.68 13.04
C SER A 94 -3.74 -8.86 12.65
N VAL A 95 -3.05 -8.76 11.51
CA VAL A 95 -2.07 -9.75 11.06
C VAL A 95 -0.87 -9.80 12.00
N TYR A 96 -0.36 -8.65 12.44
CA TYR A 96 0.75 -8.57 13.39
C TYR A 96 0.42 -9.17 14.76
N VAL A 97 -0.77 -8.89 15.28
CA VAL A 97 -1.27 -9.45 16.54
C VAL A 97 -1.43 -10.97 16.44
N ALA A 98 -1.92 -11.47 15.30
CA ALA A 98 -2.05 -12.91 15.07
C ALA A 98 -0.69 -13.61 14.96
N LYS A 99 0.34 -12.94 14.42
CA LYS A 99 1.71 -13.47 14.32
C LYS A 99 2.47 -13.40 15.66
N THR A 100 2.24 -12.35 16.45
CA THR A 100 3.09 -12.02 17.60
C THR A 100 2.48 -12.50 18.91
N ASN A 101 3.10 -13.52 19.52
CA ASN A 101 2.68 -14.08 20.80
C ASN A 101 2.62 -13.00 21.90
N GLY A 102 1.54 -13.01 22.69
CA GLY A 102 1.33 -12.06 23.80
C GLY A 102 0.91 -10.64 23.40
N MET A 103 0.72 -10.37 22.10
CA MET A 103 0.34 -9.04 21.61
C MET A 103 -1.15 -8.73 21.78
N SER A 104 -2.01 -9.75 21.79
CA SER A 104 -3.47 -9.62 21.89
C SER A 104 -3.94 -8.89 23.16
N GLU A 105 -3.23 -9.05 24.28
CA GLU A 105 -3.52 -8.34 25.53
C GLU A 105 -2.93 -6.93 25.55
N GLN A 106 -1.82 -6.71 24.83
CA GLN A 106 -1.11 -5.44 24.83
C GLN A 106 -1.81 -4.37 23.99
N VAL A 107 -2.50 -4.76 22.91
CA VAL A 107 -3.15 -3.82 21.99
C VAL A 107 -4.25 -2.97 22.62
N PHE A 108 -4.85 -3.44 23.72
CA PHE A 108 -5.89 -2.70 24.45
C PHE A 108 -5.32 -1.79 25.55
N ARG A 109 -4.00 -1.82 25.79
CA ARG A 109 -3.38 -0.96 26.81
C ARG A 109 -3.30 0.48 26.30
N ILE A 110 -3.62 1.44 27.17
CA ILE A 110 -3.55 2.86 26.83
C ILE A 110 -2.14 3.28 26.37
N THR A 111 -1.09 2.72 26.99
CA THR A 111 0.30 2.99 26.61
C THR A 111 0.60 2.55 25.19
N PHE A 112 0.09 1.38 24.78
CA PHE A 112 0.20 0.91 23.41
C PHE A 112 -0.55 1.82 22.45
N LEU A 113 -1.81 2.16 22.76
CA LEU A 113 -2.62 3.04 21.90
C LEU A 113 -1.98 4.41 21.74
N THR A 114 -1.48 5.02 22.81
CA THR A 114 -0.78 6.30 22.75
C THR A 114 0.48 6.22 21.89
N GLN A 115 1.27 5.15 21.99
CA GLN A 115 2.46 4.98 21.15
C GLN A 115 2.09 4.69 19.69
N PHE A 116 1.08 3.85 19.47
CA PHE A 116 0.60 3.45 18.15
C PHE A 116 0.06 4.65 17.38
N PHE A 117 -0.80 5.44 18.02
CA PHE A 117 -1.39 6.64 17.41
C PHE A 117 -0.46 7.84 17.40
N GLY A 118 0.34 8.04 18.45
CA GLY A 118 1.22 9.20 18.60
C GLY A 118 2.47 9.16 17.70
N ASN A 119 2.95 7.96 17.36
CA ASN A 119 4.14 7.81 16.54
C ASN A 119 3.79 7.19 15.18
N GLY A 120 3.38 5.91 15.17
CA GLY A 120 3.26 5.16 13.94
C GLY A 120 2.12 5.57 13.02
N PHE A 121 0.94 5.86 13.60
CA PHE A 121 -0.18 6.41 12.84
C PHE A 121 0.20 7.73 12.20
N LEU A 122 0.84 8.65 12.93
CA LEU A 122 1.23 9.96 12.43
C LEU A 122 2.14 9.84 11.20
N VAL A 123 3.19 9.01 11.28
CA VAL A 123 4.09 8.73 10.15
C VAL A 123 3.30 8.17 8.96
N THR A 124 2.48 7.15 9.19
CA THR A 124 1.68 6.49 8.13
C THR A 124 0.72 7.47 7.46
N TYR A 125 0.05 8.30 8.27
CA TYR A 125 -0.90 9.30 7.80
C TYR A 125 -0.21 10.38 6.95
N LEU A 126 0.94 10.89 7.38
CA LEU A 126 1.71 11.88 6.62
C LEU A 126 2.19 11.31 5.28
N VAL A 127 2.72 10.09 5.26
CA VAL A 127 3.11 9.41 4.02
C VAL A 127 1.92 9.33 3.05
N ASN A 128 0.78 8.81 3.51
CA ASN A 128 -0.41 8.67 2.67
C ASN A 128 -0.94 10.03 2.21
N PHE A 129 -0.93 11.04 3.08
CA PHE A 129 -1.37 12.39 2.76
C PHE A 129 -0.57 12.98 1.60
N PHE A 130 0.77 13.00 1.70
CA PHE A 130 1.63 13.56 0.65
C PHE A 130 1.54 12.78 -0.66
N ILE A 131 1.41 11.45 -0.59
CA ILE A 131 1.29 10.61 -1.78
C ILE A 131 -0.05 10.83 -2.46
N PHE A 132 -1.16 10.92 -1.71
CA PHE A 132 -2.48 11.12 -2.30
C PHE A 132 -2.64 12.51 -2.91
N LEU A 133 -1.94 13.52 -2.37
CA LEU A 133 -1.84 14.84 -3.03
C LEU A 133 -1.22 14.73 -4.43
N SER A 134 -0.32 13.78 -4.66
CA SER A 134 0.34 13.58 -5.96
C SER A 134 -0.52 12.79 -6.96
N TYR A 135 -1.50 12.02 -6.49
CA TYR A 135 -2.31 11.11 -7.32
C TYR A 135 -3.06 11.81 -8.46
N PRO A 136 -3.74 12.95 -8.26
CA PRO A 136 -4.35 13.69 -9.36
C PRO A 136 -3.37 13.97 -10.50
N VAL A 137 -2.14 14.38 -10.18
CA VAL A 137 -1.10 14.72 -11.18
C VAL A 137 -0.57 13.46 -11.88
N LEU A 138 -0.34 12.39 -11.11
CA LEU A 138 0.10 11.10 -11.66
C LEU A 138 -0.97 10.48 -12.57
N ILE A 139 -2.25 10.68 -12.26
CA ILE A 139 -3.37 10.01 -12.91
C ILE A 139 -4.04 10.83 -14.02
N HIS A 140 -3.99 12.16 -13.99
CA HIS A 140 -4.45 12.95 -15.14
C HIS A 140 -3.68 12.62 -16.43
N LYS A 141 -2.50 12.01 -16.30
CA LYS A 141 -1.72 11.47 -17.42
C LYS A 141 -2.16 10.05 -17.82
N VAL A 142 -2.90 9.31 -16.99
CA VAL A 142 -3.35 7.90 -17.16
C VAL A 142 -4.37 7.69 -18.27
N SER A 143 -5.18 8.69 -18.63
CA SER A 143 -6.08 8.57 -19.78
C SER A 143 -5.35 8.38 -21.12
N MET A 144 -4.02 8.59 -21.16
CA MET A 144 -3.14 8.32 -22.31
C MET A 144 -1.98 7.37 -22.00
N ILE A 145 -2.11 6.52 -20.97
CA ILE A 145 -1.02 5.69 -20.50
C ILE A 145 -0.90 4.39 -21.30
N ASP A 146 0.24 4.26 -22.00
CA ASP A 146 0.80 2.98 -22.41
C ASP A 146 1.25 2.19 -21.16
N VAL A 147 1.20 0.85 -21.20
CA VAL A 147 1.49 -0.07 -20.08
C VAL A 147 2.75 0.31 -19.32
N LYS A 148 3.81 0.70 -20.04
CA LYS A 148 5.08 1.12 -19.44
C LYS A 148 4.92 2.26 -18.45
N ARG A 149 4.13 3.29 -18.80
CA ARG A 149 3.86 4.43 -17.91
C ARG A 149 2.98 4.03 -16.73
N ALA A 150 2.08 3.08 -16.92
CA ALA A 150 1.20 2.55 -15.87
C ALA A 150 2.03 1.84 -14.79
N LEU A 151 2.94 0.96 -15.22
CA LEU A 151 3.90 0.30 -14.34
C LEU A 151 4.84 1.30 -13.67
N LEU A 152 5.27 2.35 -14.38
CA LEU A 152 6.10 3.41 -13.81
C LEU A 152 5.36 4.17 -12.69
N VAL A 153 4.07 4.47 -12.85
CA VAL A 153 3.26 5.12 -11.79
C VAL A 153 3.22 4.24 -10.53
N LEU A 154 3.00 2.93 -10.68
CA LEU A 154 3.02 2.01 -9.53
C LEU A 154 4.41 1.94 -8.89
N ALA A 155 5.46 1.82 -9.69
CA ALA A 155 6.83 1.80 -9.18
C ALA A 155 7.19 3.09 -8.43
N LEU A 156 6.80 4.25 -8.95
CA LEU A 156 6.99 5.54 -8.28
C LEU A 156 6.18 5.65 -6.99
N ASP A 157 4.94 5.14 -6.96
CA ASP A 157 4.13 5.12 -5.74
C ASP A 157 4.82 4.32 -4.62
N GLY A 158 5.27 3.09 -4.91
CA GLY A 158 6.01 2.27 -3.94
C GLY A 158 7.34 2.91 -3.52
N PHE A 159 8.08 3.49 -4.47
CA PHE A 159 9.35 4.19 -4.21
C PHE A 159 9.16 5.41 -3.30
N LEU A 160 8.22 6.29 -3.64
CA LEU A 160 7.97 7.53 -2.91
C LEU A 160 7.42 7.23 -1.51
N LYS A 161 6.52 6.26 -1.37
CA LYS A 161 6.03 5.82 -0.06
C LYS A 161 7.15 5.30 0.82
N SER A 162 7.98 4.40 0.29
CA SER A 162 9.13 3.85 1.03
C SER A 162 10.10 4.96 1.45
N SER A 163 10.41 5.89 0.55
CA SER A 163 11.32 7.01 0.83
C SER A 163 10.74 7.96 1.88
N LEU A 164 9.48 8.38 1.73
CA LEU A 164 8.81 9.25 2.70
C LEU A 164 8.67 8.56 4.06
N PHE A 165 8.41 7.26 4.08
CA PHE A 165 8.32 6.50 5.32
C PHE A 165 9.62 6.54 6.12
N ILE A 166 10.77 6.36 5.45
CA ILE A 166 12.10 6.49 6.06
C ILE A 166 12.31 7.91 6.59
N VAL A 167 12.02 8.92 5.77
CA VAL A 167 12.21 10.33 6.13
C VAL A 167 11.35 10.71 7.34
N PHE A 168 10.06 10.39 7.33
CA PHE A 168 9.18 10.70 8.46
C PHE A 168 9.53 9.91 9.71
N THR A 169 9.94 8.64 9.58
CA THR A 169 10.47 7.86 10.72
C THR A 169 11.69 8.54 11.32
N ALA A 170 12.63 9.02 10.48
CA ALA A 170 13.81 9.73 10.94
C ALA A 170 13.46 11.05 11.65
N ILE A 171 12.56 11.85 11.09
CA ILE A 171 12.08 13.10 11.68
C ILE A 171 11.46 12.80 13.05
N THR A 172 10.59 11.80 13.14
CA THR A 172 9.94 11.41 14.39
C THR A 172 10.96 10.94 15.42
N TYR A 173 11.96 10.15 15.04
CA TYR A 173 13.02 9.69 15.95
C TYR A 173 13.87 10.85 16.48
N LEU A 174 14.25 11.80 15.61
CA LEU A 174 14.96 13.01 16.00
C LEU A 174 14.15 13.87 16.97
N PHE A 175 12.85 14.03 16.69
CA PHE A 175 11.92 14.75 17.57
C PHE A 175 11.80 14.08 18.94
N PHE A 176 11.63 12.75 19.00
CA PHE A 176 11.58 12.02 20.27
C PHE A 176 12.89 12.06 21.04
N ALA A 177 14.04 12.08 20.36
CA ALA A 177 15.33 12.26 21.01
C ALA A 177 15.44 13.65 21.66
N GLU A 178 15.09 14.70 20.92
CA GLU A 178 15.24 16.08 21.39
C GLU A 178 14.25 16.49 22.47
N PHE A 179 12.97 16.08 22.34
CA PHE A 179 11.91 16.57 23.23
C PHE A 179 11.51 15.59 24.34
N TYR A 180 11.75 14.29 24.16
CA TYR A 180 11.34 13.25 25.12
C TYR A 180 12.52 12.46 25.68
N GLY A 181 13.76 12.82 25.35
CA GLY A 181 14.97 12.15 25.84
C GLY A 181 15.13 10.71 25.34
N SER A 182 14.40 10.30 24.30
CA SER A 182 14.58 8.99 23.68
C SER A 182 16.01 8.85 23.14
N PHE A 183 16.55 7.63 23.05
CA PHE A 183 17.94 7.39 22.63
C PHE A 183 18.98 8.20 23.45
N SER A 184 18.72 8.38 24.74
CA SER A 184 19.53 9.20 25.65
C SER A 184 19.68 10.66 25.19
N GLY A 185 18.72 11.18 24.43
CA GLY A 185 18.76 12.52 23.84
C GLY A 185 19.66 12.66 22.61
N SER A 186 20.30 11.58 22.16
CA SER A 186 21.28 11.65 21.06
C SER A 186 20.61 11.47 19.70
N LYS A 187 20.63 12.55 18.90
CA LYS A 187 20.20 12.53 17.49
C LYS A 187 20.97 11.50 16.65
N VAL A 188 22.25 11.27 16.96
CA VAL A 188 23.09 10.27 16.27
C VAL A 188 22.62 8.86 16.58
N LEU A 189 22.35 8.54 17.85
CA LEU A 189 21.83 7.23 18.23
C LEU A 189 20.43 6.99 17.64
N ALA A 190 19.60 8.03 17.61
CA ALA A 190 18.28 7.98 16.98
C ALA A 190 18.38 7.60 15.49
N LEU A 191 19.24 8.26 14.71
CA LEU A 191 19.43 7.94 13.30
C LEU A 191 20.05 6.54 13.08
N LYS A 192 20.99 6.14 13.94
CA LYS A 192 21.62 4.80 13.87
C LYS A 192 20.65 3.66 14.13
N ALA A 193 19.56 3.89 14.86
CA ALA A 193 18.54 2.87 15.11
C ALA A 193 17.65 2.59 13.87
N ILE A 194 17.61 3.49 12.89
CA ILE A 194 16.67 3.41 11.76
C ILE A 194 16.92 2.18 10.87
N PRO A 195 18.14 1.88 10.40
CA PRO A 195 18.37 0.74 9.51
C PRO A 195 17.97 -0.59 10.15
N GLU A 196 18.21 -0.76 11.45
CA GLU A 196 17.82 -1.96 12.20
C GLU A 196 16.31 -2.05 12.36
N THR A 197 15.66 -0.96 12.82
CA THR A 197 14.20 -0.90 12.94
C THR A 197 13.51 -1.23 11.62
N LEU A 198 14.01 -0.70 10.49
CA LEU A 198 13.43 -0.92 9.18
C LEU A 198 13.74 -2.31 8.62
N SER A 199 14.91 -2.89 8.94
CA SER A 199 15.24 -4.27 8.57
C SER A 199 14.24 -5.24 9.21
N LEU A 200 13.95 -5.05 10.50
CA LEU A 200 12.91 -5.82 11.21
C LEU A 200 11.50 -5.50 10.69
N ALA A 201 11.25 -4.27 10.25
CA ALA A 201 9.96 -3.89 9.68
C ALA A 201 9.68 -4.62 8.36
N VAL A 202 10.71 -4.76 7.51
CA VAL A 202 10.64 -5.49 6.23
C VAL A 202 10.27 -6.96 6.45
N THR A 203 10.87 -7.62 7.44
CA THR A 203 10.59 -9.04 7.79
C THR A 203 9.33 -9.23 8.62
N PHE A 204 8.63 -8.14 8.92
CA PHE A 204 7.40 -8.13 9.71
C PHE A 204 7.60 -8.53 11.18
N ASP A 205 8.77 -8.25 11.75
CA ASP A 205 9.19 -8.71 13.08
C ASP A 205 9.13 -7.63 14.17
N ASN A 206 8.65 -6.44 13.85
CA ASN A 206 8.38 -5.40 14.84
C ASN A 206 7.11 -4.59 14.53
N LEU A 207 6.68 -3.73 15.46
CA LEU A 207 5.48 -2.92 15.27
C LEU A 207 5.60 -1.93 14.09
N THR A 208 6.81 -1.49 13.73
CA THR A 208 7.05 -0.62 12.57
C THR A 208 6.60 -1.25 11.26
N SER A 209 6.60 -2.58 11.18
CA SER A 209 6.04 -3.34 10.05
C SER A 209 4.57 -3.00 9.78
N VAL A 210 3.77 -2.83 10.83
CA VAL A 210 2.35 -2.48 10.71
C VAL A 210 2.20 -1.15 9.96
N TYR A 211 3.02 -0.17 10.31
CA TYR A 211 3.01 1.15 9.67
C TYR A 211 3.49 1.08 8.22
N LEU A 212 4.63 0.41 7.98
CA LEU A 212 5.21 0.25 6.64
C LEU A 212 4.22 -0.45 5.69
N TYR A 213 3.73 -1.62 6.05
CA TYR A 213 2.82 -2.39 5.21
C TYR A 213 1.46 -1.69 5.05
N SER A 214 1.04 -0.89 6.04
CA SER A 214 -0.18 -0.06 5.91
C SER A 214 -0.02 1.03 4.85
N THR A 215 1.14 1.67 4.76
CA THR A 215 1.39 2.63 3.69
C THR A 215 1.30 1.96 2.32
N LEU A 216 1.82 0.75 2.16
CA LEU A 216 1.73 0.03 0.90
C LEU A 216 0.30 -0.44 0.61
N LEU A 217 -0.40 -0.97 1.61
CA LEU A 217 -1.79 -1.43 1.50
C LEU A 217 -2.73 -0.28 1.10
N SER A 218 -2.46 0.95 1.54
CA SER A 218 -3.24 2.12 1.14
C SER A 218 -3.10 2.48 -0.35
N SER A 219 -2.16 1.86 -1.10
CA SER A 219 -2.09 1.96 -2.57
C SER A 219 -3.13 1.11 -3.28
N PHE A 220 -3.89 0.27 -2.59
CA PHE A 220 -4.84 -0.64 -3.23
C PHE A 220 -5.86 0.07 -4.16
N PRO A 221 -6.46 1.22 -3.79
CA PRO A 221 -7.39 1.92 -4.69
C PRO A 221 -6.74 2.40 -5.98
N ILE A 222 -5.53 2.97 -5.92
CA ILE A 222 -4.82 3.41 -7.14
C ILE A 222 -4.36 2.20 -7.97
N PHE A 223 -3.99 1.11 -7.30
CA PHE A 223 -3.64 -0.12 -7.99
C PHE A 223 -4.81 -0.66 -8.80
N ILE A 224 -6.04 -0.69 -8.26
CA ILE A 224 -7.24 -1.08 -9.01
C ILE A 224 -7.40 -0.20 -10.26
N VAL A 225 -7.26 1.11 -10.11
CA VAL A 225 -7.39 2.08 -11.21
C VAL A 225 -6.38 1.79 -12.33
N VAL A 226 -5.11 1.64 -11.98
CA VAL A 226 -4.04 1.35 -12.93
C VAL A 226 -4.20 -0.03 -13.55
N PHE A 227 -4.55 -1.03 -12.76
CA PHE A 227 -4.77 -2.40 -13.22
C PHE A 227 -5.89 -2.46 -14.26
N ILE A 228 -7.04 -1.81 -14.00
CA ILE A 228 -8.14 -1.74 -14.96
C ILE A 228 -7.69 -1.02 -16.24
N ASN A 229 -6.94 0.08 -16.13
CA ASN A 229 -6.41 0.79 -17.30
C ASN A 229 -5.46 -0.06 -18.14
N ILE A 230 -4.57 -0.84 -17.51
CA ILE A 230 -3.68 -1.78 -18.21
C ILE A 230 -4.50 -2.86 -18.93
N MET A 231 -5.49 -3.44 -18.25
CA MET A 231 -6.36 -4.45 -18.83
C MET A 231 -7.16 -3.92 -20.03
N ALA A 232 -7.58 -2.65 -19.97
CA ALA A 232 -8.28 -1.95 -21.04
C ALA A 232 -7.42 -1.76 -22.29
N ASN A 233 -6.19 -1.29 -22.08
CA ASN A 233 -5.37 -0.72 -23.16
C ASN A 233 -4.32 -1.71 -23.68
N SER A 234 -4.17 -2.90 -23.08
CA SER A 234 -3.18 -3.89 -23.50
C SER A 234 -3.76 -5.28 -23.70
N PRO A 235 -4.06 -5.66 -24.97
CA PRO A 235 -4.56 -7.00 -25.28
C PRO A 235 -3.61 -8.12 -24.84
N ARG A 236 -2.29 -7.92 -24.99
CA ARG A 236 -1.27 -8.93 -24.63
C ARG A 236 -1.18 -9.14 -23.12
N LEU A 237 -1.13 -8.07 -22.33
CA LEU A 237 -1.10 -8.19 -20.87
C LEU A 237 -2.42 -8.73 -20.33
N SER A 238 -3.54 -8.31 -20.93
CA SER A 238 -4.87 -8.82 -20.59
C SER A 238 -4.96 -10.34 -20.81
N LEU A 239 -4.41 -10.86 -21.90
CA LEU A 239 -4.31 -12.31 -22.15
C LEU A 239 -3.42 -13.02 -21.14
N LEU A 240 -2.26 -12.45 -20.79
CA LEU A 240 -1.33 -13.04 -19.82
C LEU A 240 -1.96 -13.08 -18.42
N ILE A 241 -2.53 -11.96 -17.98
CA ILE A 241 -3.27 -11.85 -16.72
C ILE A 241 -4.46 -12.80 -16.70
N ARG A 242 -5.24 -12.90 -17.78
CA ARG A 242 -6.33 -13.88 -17.90
C ARG A 242 -5.84 -15.33 -17.87
N SER A 243 -4.67 -15.62 -18.43
CA SER A 243 -4.11 -16.98 -18.45
C SER A 243 -3.59 -17.38 -17.07
N VAL A 244 -2.95 -16.46 -16.37
CA VAL A 244 -2.46 -16.66 -14.99
C VAL A 244 -3.62 -16.71 -13.99
N LEU A 245 -4.61 -15.84 -14.18
CA LEU A 245 -5.80 -15.75 -13.33
C LEU A 245 -6.96 -16.62 -13.84
N PHE A 246 -6.78 -17.48 -14.85
CA PHE A 246 -7.86 -18.30 -15.42
C PHE A 246 -8.44 -19.26 -14.36
N TRP A 247 -7.59 -19.68 -13.41
CA TRP A 247 -7.97 -20.52 -12.26
C TRP A 247 -8.71 -19.75 -11.17
N LEU A 248 -8.74 -18.41 -11.24
CA LEU A 248 -9.45 -17.57 -10.28
C LEU A 248 -10.81 -17.18 -10.86
N PRO A 249 -11.88 -17.23 -10.05
CA PRO A 249 -13.23 -16.86 -10.50
C PRO A 249 -13.33 -15.34 -10.64
N PHE A 250 -12.65 -14.74 -11.62
CA PHE A 250 -12.56 -13.30 -11.82
C PHE A 250 -13.94 -12.65 -12.05
N GLU A 251 -14.87 -13.39 -12.65
CA GLU A 251 -16.25 -12.96 -12.87
C GLU A 251 -17.05 -12.86 -11.57
N GLU A 252 -16.77 -13.73 -10.61
CA GLU A 252 -17.49 -13.77 -9.33
C GLU A 252 -16.78 -12.98 -8.22
N LYS A 253 -15.45 -12.91 -8.28
CA LYS A 253 -14.57 -12.37 -7.23
C LYS A 253 -13.42 -11.53 -7.82
N PRO A 254 -13.72 -10.37 -8.43
CA PRO A 254 -12.71 -9.52 -9.07
C PRO A 254 -11.70 -8.93 -8.07
N ILE A 255 -12.10 -8.59 -6.83
CA ILE A 255 -11.16 -8.03 -5.84
C ILE A 255 -10.08 -9.06 -5.51
N ARG A 256 -10.46 -10.32 -5.24
CA ARG A 256 -9.51 -11.40 -4.92
C ARG A 256 -8.39 -11.54 -5.94
N ALA A 257 -8.75 -11.51 -7.22
CA ALA A 257 -7.79 -11.60 -8.32
C ALA A 257 -6.88 -10.37 -8.39
N ILE A 258 -7.44 -9.17 -8.24
CA ILE A 258 -6.66 -7.92 -8.19
C ILE A 258 -5.72 -7.91 -6.97
N SER A 259 -6.19 -8.40 -5.82
CA SER A 259 -5.40 -8.51 -4.59
C SER A 259 -4.19 -9.43 -4.77
N ILE A 260 -4.30 -10.52 -5.54
CA ILE A 260 -3.14 -11.38 -5.85
C ILE A 260 -2.10 -10.62 -6.65
N VAL A 261 -2.48 -9.86 -7.67
CA VAL A 261 -1.52 -9.07 -8.46
C VAL A 261 -0.94 -7.92 -7.62
N PHE A 262 -1.78 -7.31 -6.78
CA PHE A 262 -1.36 -6.27 -5.84
C PHE A 262 -0.30 -6.77 -4.86
N SER A 263 -0.39 -8.04 -4.44
CA SER A 263 0.58 -8.66 -3.55
C SER A 263 1.98 -8.72 -4.14
N ILE A 264 2.07 -9.04 -5.43
CA ILE A 264 3.33 -9.06 -6.17
C ILE A 264 3.91 -7.65 -6.19
N PHE A 265 3.07 -6.65 -6.45
CA PHE A 265 3.47 -5.24 -6.40
C PHE A 265 3.96 -4.81 -5.00
N THR A 266 3.27 -5.20 -3.93
CA THR A 266 3.69 -4.94 -2.54
C THR A 266 5.02 -5.63 -2.25
N GLY A 267 5.17 -6.91 -2.62
CA GLY A 267 6.41 -7.67 -2.46
C GLY A 267 7.58 -7.05 -3.19
N MET A 268 7.39 -6.57 -4.41
CA MET A 268 8.40 -5.80 -5.15
C MET A 268 8.78 -4.50 -4.45
N SER A 269 7.82 -3.78 -3.89
CA SER A 269 8.08 -2.53 -3.14
C SER A 269 8.91 -2.80 -1.88
N ILE A 270 8.61 -3.89 -1.16
CA ILE A 270 9.39 -4.32 0.01
C ILE A 270 10.79 -4.80 -0.40
N PHE A 271 10.91 -5.54 -1.49
CA PHE A 271 12.21 -5.94 -2.03
C PHE A 271 13.07 -4.71 -2.35
N PHE A 272 12.49 -3.71 -3.01
CA PHE A 272 13.18 -2.45 -3.29
C PHE A 272 13.62 -1.73 -2.02
N LEU A 273 12.74 -1.63 -1.02
CA LEU A 273 13.10 -1.04 0.28
C LEU A 273 14.26 -1.81 0.93
N SER A 274 14.26 -3.14 0.85
CA SER A 274 15.36 -3.98 1.37
C SER A 274 16.69 -3.64 0.69
N MET A 275 16.68 -3.42 -0.63
CA MET A 275 17.87 -2.95 -1.35
C MET A 275 18.31 -1.56 -0.87
N LEU A 276 17.37 -0.62 -0.67
CA LEU A 276 17.71 0.72 -0.19
C LEU A 276 18.33 0.67 1.23
N LEU A 277 17.80 -0.20 2.11
CA LEU A 277 18.37 -0.42 3.44
C LEU A 277 19.77 -1.02 3.39
N SER A 278 20.09 -1.87 2.40
CA SER A 278 21.43 -2.42 2.24
C SER A 278 22.49 -1.37 1.90
N ILE A 279 22.07 -0.24 1.31
CA ILE A 279 22.95 0.91 1.01
C ILE A 279 23.16 1.79 2.25
N LEU A 280 22.20 1.81 3.18
CA LEU A 280 22.25 2.62 4.40
C LEU A 280 23.04 1.96 5.55
N LYS A 281 23.39 0.69 5.43
CA LYS A 281 24.24 -0.06 6.37
C LYS A 281 25.71 0.09 6.00
#